data_AF-A0A7S3DAA3-F1
#
_entry.id   AF-A0A7S3DAA3-F1
#
_cell.length_a   1.000
_cell.length_b   1.000
_cell.length_c   1.000
_cell.angle_alpha   90.00
_cell.angle_beta   90.00
_cell.angle_gamma   90.00
#
_symmetry.space_group_name_H-M   'P 1'
#
loop_
_entity.id
_entity.type
_entity.pdbx_description
1 polymer ?
#
loop_
_entity_poly.entity_id
_entity_poly.type
_entity_poly.pdbx_seq_one_letter_code
_entity_poly.pdbx_strand_id
1 'polypeptide(L)'
;PRRGEGEEKKVERSAPACTSLATAAAEVLLQLLDSLDDAVIPSPLYSAMLDAATSKAASLLLARNLPLNHYKVFAYIMAMMREFVLPEHSTSNGLTREVAGVVLADVLFRSPTATGGRFCQQLHASKEKAVAECQTGANLADLTSPRPSLLLLPSFSSLDDLSKEYRLRAQFVMYFL
;
A
#
# COMPACT_ATOMS: atom_id res chain seq x y z
N PRO A 1 30.05 43.34 36.79
CA PRO A 1 29.87 41.87 36.71
C PRO A 1 28.43 41.47 37.10
N ARG A 2 27.51 41.49 36.14
CA ARG A 2 26.14 40.98 36.34
C ARG A 2 25.94 39.77 35.43
N ARG A 3 25.70 38.64 36.10
CA ARG A 3 25.40 37.31 35.58
C ARG A 3 23.90 37.24 35.29
N GLY A 4 23.51 36.69 34.15
CA GLY A 4 22.12 36.50 33.75
C GLY A 4 22.01 36.04 32.32
N GLU A 5 22.40 34.80 32.03
CA GLU A 5 22.11 34.14 30.76
C GLU A 5 20.69 33.57 30.84
N GLY A 6 19.77 34.19 30.11
CA GLY A 6 18.41 33.71 29.94
C GLY A 6 18.37 32.56 28.94
N GLU A 7 17.62 31.53 29.30
CA GLU A 7 17.27 30.38 28.48
C GLU A 7 16.65 30.80 27.14
N GLU A 8 17.38 30.64 26.03
CA GLU A 8 16.73 30.50 24.72
C GLU A 8 16.19 29.08 24.61
N LYS A 9 14.93 28.91 25.02
CA LYS A 9 14.11 27.77 24.62
C LYS A 9 13.97 27.80 23.10
N LYS A 10 14.78 27.01 22.42
CA LYS A 10 14.55 26.59 21.02
C LYS A 10 13.24 25.82 20.99
N VAL A 11 12.14 26.53 20.76
CA VAL A 11 10.85 25.94 20.43
C VAL A 11 11.03 25.27 19.07
N GLU A 12 11.35 23.98 19.13
CA GLU A 12 11.29 23.06 18.01
C GLU A 12 9.82 22.98 17.58
N ARG A 13 9.42 23.91 16.71
CA ARG A 13 8.15 23.86 15.99
C ARG A 13 8.21 22.62 15.11
N SER A 14 7.55 21.56 15.53
CA SER A 14 7.27 20.36 14.73
C SER A 14 6.62 20.81 13.43
N ALA A 15 7.40 20.74 12.35
CA ALA A 15 6.91 21.02 11.01
C ALA A 15 5.81 20.00 10.68
N PRO A 16 4.68 20.41 10.08
CA PRO A 16 3.72 19.46 9.54
C PRO A 16 4.45 18.58 8.54
N ALA A 17 4.29 17.27 8.65
CA ALA A 17 4.93 16.28 7.77
C ALA A 17 4.73 16.72 6.31
N CYS A 18 5.79 17.25 5.71
CA CYS A 18 5.74 17.76 4.36
C CYS A 18 5.66 16.52 3.47
N THR A 19 4.44 16.11 3.12
CA THR A 19 4.20 15.07 2.11
C THR A 19 4.87 15.58 0.84
N SER A 20 5.99 14.97 0.46
CA SER A 20 6.70 15.35 -0.76
C SER A 20 5.75 15.22 -1.96
N LEU A 21 6.02 15.96 -3.04
CA LEU A 21 5.23 15.84 -4.27
C LEU A 21 5.16 14.38 -4.77
N ALA A 22 6.24 13.61 -4.58
CA ALA A 22 6.30 12.19 -4.93
C ALA A 22 5.36 11.33 -4.06
N THR A 23 5.33 11.59 -2.76
CA THR A 23 4.43 10.93 -1.80
C THR A 23 2.97 11.21 -2.17
N ALA A 24 2.63 12.48 -2.44
CA ALA A 24 1.28 12.86 -2.84
C ALA A 24 0.89 12.28 -4.21
N ALA A 25 1.80 12.26 -5.19
CA ALA A 25 1.54 11.66 -6.50
C ALA A 25 1.31 10.15 -6.41
N ALA A 26 2.08 9.43 -5.60
CA ALA A 26 1.90 8.00 -5.38
C ALA A 26 0.56 7.69 -4.69
N GLU A 27 0.17 8.48 -3.69
CA GLU A 27 -1.11 8.37 -3.01
C GLU A 27 -2.28 8.59 -3.97
N VAL A 28 -2.24 9.64 -4.79
CA VAL A 28 -3.27 9.93 -5.79
C VAL A 28 -3.34 8.83 -6.84
N LEU A 29 -2.20 8.26 -7.26
CA LEU A 29 -2.18 7.14 -8.20
C LEU A 29 -2.86 5.90 -7.63
N LEU A 30 -2.54 5.52 -6.39
CA LEU A 30 -3.16 4.37 -5.73
C LEU A 30 -4.66 4.60 -5.51
N GLN A 31 -5.05 5.81 -5.12
CA GLN A 31 -6.45 6.19 -4.96
C GLN A 31 -7.20 6.19 -6.30
N LEU A 32 -6.56 6.65 -7.38
CA LEU A 32 -7.13 6.58 -8.72
C LEU A 32 -7.43 5.13 -9.10
N LEU A 33 -6.48 4.22 -8.91
CA LEU A 33 -6.67 2.79 -9.19
C LEU A 33 -7.76 2.18 -8.31
N ASP A 34 -7.84 2.53 -7.02
CA ASP A 34 -8.92 2.06 -6.13
C ASP A 34 -10.27 2.71 -6.44
N SER A 35 -10.32 3.87 -7.10
CA SER A 35 -11.57 4.56 -7.46
C SER A 35 -12.21 4.08 -8.76
N LEU A 36 -11.52 3.22 -9.53
CA LEU A 36 -12.07 2.69 -10.78
C LEU A 36 -13.33 1.85 -10.52
N ASP A 37 -14.34 2.01 -11.38
CA ASP A 37 -15.59 1.24 -11.31
C ASP A 37 -15.31 -0.27 -11.40
N ASP A 38 -14.49 -0.67 -12.36
CA ASP A 38 -13.91 -2.02 -12.46
C ASP A 38 -12.43 -1.96 -12.11
N ALA A 39 -11.99 -2.89 -11.27
CA ALA A 39 -10.59 -2.96 -10.88
C ALA A 39 -9.71 -3.29 -12.10
N VAL A 40 -8.42 -2.99 -12.00
CA VAL A 40 -7.47 -3.30 -13.09
C VAL A 40 -7.53 -4.77 -13.47
N ILE A 41 -7.68 -5.67 -12.49
CA ILE A 41 -8.08 -7.05 -12.72
C ILE A 41 -9.61 -7.15 -12.63
N PRO A 42 -10.31 -7.44 -13.74
CA PRO A 42 -11.77 -7.55 -13.75
C PRO A 42 -12.27 -8.61 -12.77
N SER A 43 -13.38 -8.30 -12.09
CA SER A 43 -14.02 -9.21 -11.13
C SER A 43 -14.28 -10.64 -11.68
N PRO A 44 -14.70 -10.84 -12.96
CA PRO A 44 -14.92 -12.18 -13.50
C PRO A 44 -13.66 -13.05 -13.60
N LEU A 45 -12.48 -12.43 -13.70
CA LEU A 45 -11.19 -13.13 -13.81
C LEU A 45 -10.51 -13.31 -12.46
N TYR A 46 -11.07 -12.71 -11.41
CA TYR A 46 -10.48 -12.65 -10.08
C TYR A 46 -10.10 -14.04 -9.53
N SER A 47 -11.05 -15.00 -9.53
CA SER A 47 -10.82 -16.35 -9.00
C SER A 47 -9.77 -17.11 -9.81
N ALA A 48 -9.88 -17.09 -11.14
CA ALA A 48 -8.91 -17.72 -12.03
C ALA A 48 -7.49 -17.16 -11.84
N MET A 49 -7.36 -15.85 -11.58
CA MET A 49 -6.07 -15.21 -11.30
C MET A 49 -5.49 -15.63 -9.95
N LEU A 50 -6.32 -15.82 -8.92
CA LEU A 50 -5.88 -16.36 -7.64
C LEU A 50 -5.40 -17.81 -7.77
N ASP A 51 -6.12 -18.64 -8.52
CA ASP A 51 -5.72 -20.04 -8.75
C ASP A 51 -4.40 -20.10 -9.53
N ALA A 52 -4.26 -19.23 -10.54
CA ALA A 52 -3.03 -19.08 -11.32
C ALA A 52 -1.85 -18.53 -10.51
N ALA A 53 -2.08 -17.82 -9.39
CA ALA A 53 -1.03 -17.27 -8.54
C ALA A 53 -0.14 -18.34 -7.88
N THR A 54 -0.57 -19.60 -7.90
CA THR A 54 0.26 -20.74 -7.47
C THR A 54 1.39 -21.06 -8.45
N SER A 55 1.32 -20.57 -9.69
CA SER A 55 2.29 -20.83 -10.75
C SER A 55 2.59 -19.60 -11.60
N LYS A 56 3.87 -19.24 -11.69
CA LYS A 56 4.32 -18.11 -12.51
C LYS A 56 3.90 -18.24 -13.98
N ALA A 57 4.00 -19.43 -14.56
CA ALA A 57 3.64 -19.67 -15.96
C ALA A 57 2.14 -19.46 -16.21
N ALA A 58 1.29 -19.97 -15.31
CA ALA A 58 -0.15 -19.78 -15.38
C ALA A 58 -0.53 -18.30 -15.21
N SER A 59 0.10 -17.61 -14.26
CA SER A 59 -0.11 -16.18 -14.02
C SER A 59 0.21 -15.33 -15.25
N LEU A 60 1.35 -15.59 -15.90
CA LEU A 60 1.76 -14.89 -17.12
C LEU A 60 0.79 -15.13 -18.28
N LEU A 61 0.34 -16.37 -18.48
CA LEU A 61 -0.62 -16.71 -19.52
C LEU A 61 -1.95 -16.00 -19.29
N LEU A 62 -2.46 -16.04 -18.06
CA LEU A 62 -3.75 -15.47 -17.72
C LEU A 62 -3.74 -13.94 -17.78
N ALA A 63 -2.63 -13.30 -17.39
CA ALA A 63 -2.46 -11.86 -17.57
C ALA A 63 -2.52 -11.44 -19.05
N ARG A 64 -2.05 -12.27 -19.99
CA ARG A 64 -2.17 -11.99 -21.43
C ARG A 64 -3.60 -12.12 -21.97
N ASN A 65 -4.48 -12.82 -21.24
CA ASN A 65 -5.89 -12.97 -21.59
C ASN A 65 -6.78 -11.84 -21.01
N LEU A 66 -6.19 -10.88 -20.29
CA LEU A 66 -6.92 -9.69 -19.86
C LEU A 66 -7.49 -8.93 -21.08
N PRO A 67 -8.69 -8.33 -20.96
CA PRO A 67 -9.19 -7.42 -21.98
C PRO A 67 -8.17 -6.33 -22.29
N LEU A 68 -8.07 -5.91 -23.55
CA LEU A 68 -6.97 -5.07 -24.05
C LEU A 68 -6.71 -3.81 -23.19
N ASN A 69 -7.76 -3.12 -22.75
CA ASN A 69 -7.62 -1.92 -21.93
C ASN A 69 -7.07 -2.23 -20.53
N HIS A 70 -7.57 -3.29 -19.88
CA HIS A 70 -7.06 -3.75 -18.59
C HIS A 70 -5.62 -4.22 -18.69
N TYR A 71 -5.27 -4.95 -19.75
CA TYR A 71 -3.90 -5.38 -20.00
C TYR A 71 -2.94 -4.20 -20.16
N LYS A 72 -3.33 -3.15 -20.90
CA LYS A 72 -2.50 -1.96 -21.08
C LYS A 72 -2.21 -1.24 -19.76
N VAL A 73 -3.24 -1.03 -18.94
CA VAL A 73 -3.08 -0.40 -17.63
C VAL A 73 -2.22 -1.27 -16.72
N PHE A 74 -2.53 -2.58 -16.64
CA PHE A 74 -1.74 -3.53 -15.86
C PHE A 74 -0.27 -3.53 -16.28
N ALA A 75 0.01 -3.68 -17.57
CA ALA A 75 1.37 -3.71 -18.11
C ALA A 75 2.13 -2.41 -17.84
N TYR A 76 1.45 -1.26 -17.93
CA TYR A 76 2.03 0.03 -17.61
C TYR A 76 2.41 0.15 -16.13
N ILE A 77 1.49 -0.19 -15.22
CA ILE A 77 1.77 -0.18 -13.77
C ILE A 77 2.90 -1.16 -13.43
N MET A 78 2.88 -2.39 -13.97
CA MET A 78 3.95 -3.36 -13.72
C MET A 78 5.31 -2.91 -14.30
N ALA A 79 5.34 -2.24 -15.45
CA ALA A 79 6.57 -1.69 -16.01
C ALA A 79 7.12 -0.55 -15.14
N MET A 80 6.26 0.36 -14.70
CA MET A 80 6.63 1.47 -13.82
C MET A 80 7.15 0.95 -12.47
N MET A 81 6.46 0.00 -11.86
CA MET A 81 6.83 -0.53 -10.55
C MET A 81 8.11 -1.38 -10.59
N ARG A 82 8.38 -2.06 -11.70
CA ARG A 82 9.66 -2.77 -11.92
C ARG A 82 10.86 -1.84 -11.81
N GLU A 83 10.76 -0.65 -12.41
CA GLU A 83 11.83 0.35 -12.30
C GLU A 83 12.06 0.73 -10.84
N PHE A 84 11.00 0.97 -10.06
CA PHE A 84 11.14 1.36 -8.66
C PHE A 84 11.70 0.28 -7.73
N VAL A 85 11.54 -1.01 -8.06
CA VAL A 85 12.05 -2.13 -7.26
C VAL A 85 13.41 -2.64 -7.73
N LEU A 86 14.03 -2.02 -8.76
CA LEU A 86 15.39 -2.37 -9.15
C LEU A 86 16.35 -2.17 -7.96
N PRO A 87 17.34 -3.06 -7.75
CA PRO A 87 18.26 -2.99 -6.61
C PRO A 87 18.97 -1.63 -6.47
N GLU A 88 19.25 -0.98 -7.60
CA GLU A 88 19.90 0.34 -7.66
C GLU A 88 19.05 1.44 -7.01
N HIS A 89 17.73 1.34 -7.10
CA HIS A 89 16.78 2.32 -6.53
C HIS A 89 16.26 1.88 -5.16
N SER A 90 16.16 0.57 -4.92
CA SER A 90 15.61 -0.02 -3.69
C SER A 90 16.37 0.40 -2.43
N THR A 91 17.70 0.56 -2.54
CA THR A 91 18.53 1.05 -1.42
C THR A 91 18.23 2.50 -1.02
N SER A 92 17.70 3.30 -1.94
CA SER A 92 17.40 4.72 -1.76
C SER A 92 15.95 4.96 -1.37
N ASN A 93 15.01 4.21 -1.95
CA ASN A 93 13.57 4.39 -1.72
C ASN A 93 12.97 3.40 -0.69
N GLY A 94 13.73 2.38 -0.26
CA GLY A 94 13.28 1.35 0.69
C GLY A 94 12.19 0.41 0.15
N LEU A 95 11.90 0.47 -1.16
CA LEU A 95 10.85 -0.31 -1.79
C LEU A 95 11.41 -1.66 -2.25
N THR A 96 10.92 -2.74 -1.65
CA THR A 96 11.21 -4.10 -2.12
C THR A 96 10.05 -4.63 -2.96
N ARG A 97 10.32 -5.71 -3.70
CA ARG A 97 9.31 -6.41 -4.50
C ARG A 97 8.11 -6.86 -3.65
N GLU A 98 8.38 -7.30 -2.43
CA GLU A 98 7.39 -7.81 -1.48
C GLU A 98 6.45 -6.69 -1.02
N VAL A 99 7.02 -5.55 -0.63
CA VAL A 99 6.25 -4.37 -0.20
C VAL A 99 5.40 -3.85 -1.37
N ALA A 100 6.00 -3.71 -2.55
CA ALA A 100 5.27 -3.29 -3.75
C ALA A 100 4.14 -4.27 -4.13
N GLY A 101 4.41 -5.58 -4.08
CA GLY A 101 3.41 -6.61 -4.35
C GLY A 101 2.23 -6.55 -3.40
N VAL A 102 2.49 -6.35 -2.10
CA VAL A 102 1.46 -6.19 -1.08
C VAL A 102 0.61 -4.95 -1.28
N VAL A 103 1.22 -3.79 -1.55
CA VAL A 103 0.48 -2.52 -1.74
C VAL A 103 -0.35 -2.55 -3.01
N LEU A 104 0.23 -3.02 -4.12
CA LEU A 104 -0.46 -3.08 -5.40
C LEU A 104 -1.55 -4.16 -5.43
N ALA A 105 -1.39 -5.26 -4.70
CA ALA A 105 -2.40 -6.32 -4.65
C ALA A 105 -3.78 -5.78 -4.26
N ASP A 106 -3.85 -4.86 -3.31
CA ASP A 106 -5.14 -4.37 -2.82
C ASP A 106 -5.87 -3.47 -3.84
N VAL A 107 -5.11 -2.67 -4.60
CA VAL A 107 -5.67 -1.77 -5.62
C VAL A 107 -5.92 -2.47 -6.97
N LEU A 108 -5.15 -3.51 -7.29
CA LEU A 108 -5.28 -4.24 -8.55
C LEU A 108 -6.32 -5.37 -8.46
N PHE A 109 -6.43 -6.02 -7.30
CA PHE A 109 -7.35 -7.12 -7.04
C PHE A 109 -8.45 -6.67 -6.08
N ARG A 110 -9.63 -6.37 -6.61
CA ARG A 110 -10.83 -6.14 -5.79
C ARG A 110 -11.59 -7.46 -5.63
N SER A 111 -11.81 -7.89 -4.39
CA SER A 111 -12.64 -9.07 -4.14
C SER A 111 -14.06 -8.80 -4.66
N PRO A 112 -14.70 -9.75 -5.37
CA PRO A 112 -16.07 -9.59 -5.88
C PRO A 112 -17.10 -9.29 -4.78
N THR A 113 -16.81 -9.68 -3.54
CA THR A 113 -17.67 -9.45 -2.36
C THR A 113 -17.35 -8.16 -1.62
N ALA A 114 -16.28 -7.46 -2.01
CA ALA A 114 -15.90 -6.19 -1.43
C ALA A 114 -16.61 -5.05 -2.18
N THR A 115 -17.73 -4.57 -1.61
CA THR A 115 -18.31 -3.26 -1.98
C THR A 115 -17.21 -2.21 -1.84
N GLY A 116 -16.97 -1.43 -2.91
CA GLY A 116 -15.71 -0.74 -3.20
C GLY A 116 -15.20 0.29 -2.18
N GLY A 117 -13.94 0.70 -2.37
CA GLY A 117 -13.20 1.70 -1.59
C GLY A 117 -12.61 1.13 -0.30
N ARG A 118 -11.48 0.41 -0.38
CA ARG A 118 -10.91 -0.30 0.78
C ARG A 118 -9.44 -0.04 1.07
N PHE A 119 -8.74 0.77 0.27
CA PHE A 119 -7.36 1.13 0.60
C PHE A 119 -7.24 1.72 2.03
N CYS A 120 -8.30 2.37 2.54
CA CYS A 120 -8.40 2.87 3.91
C CYS A 120 -8.75 1.84 4.99
N GLN A 121 -9.49 0.75 4.70
CA GLN A 121 -10.10 -0.09 5.75
C GLN A 121 -9.17 -1.19 6.27
N GLN A 122 -8.41 -1.85 5.39
CA GLN A 122 -7.48 -2.91 5.83
C GLN A 122 -6.24 -2.34 6.55
N LEU A 123 -5.80 -1.14 6.16
CA LEU A 123 -4.72 -0.42 6.85
C LEU A 123 -5.15 0.05 8.26
N HIS A 124 -6.44 0.33 8.46
CA HIS A 124 -7.03 0.66 9.77
C HIS A 124 -7.25 -0.59 10.65
N ALA A 125 -7.74 -1.70 10.10
CA ALA A 125 -7.99 -2.92 10.89
C ALA A 125 -6.69 -3.54 11.45
N SER A 126 -5.59 -3.49 10.69
CA SER A 126 -4.27 -3.92 11.18
C SER A 126 -3.65 -2.90 12.15
N LYS A 127 -3.99 -1.61 12.06
CA LYS A 127 -3.61 -0.59 13.04
C LYS A 127 -4.37 -0.73 14.36
N GLU A 128 -5.67 -1.01 14.35
CA GLU A 128 -6.45 -1.20 15.59
C GLU A 128 -5.92 -2.37 16.42
N LYS A 129 -5.43 -3.43 15.77
CA LYS A 129 -4.84 -4.58 16.46
C LYS A 129 -3.48 -4.26 17.12
N ALA A 130 -2.65 -3.43 16.47
CA ALA A 130 -1.38 -2.97 17.04
C ALA A 130 -1.54 -1.84 18.08
N VAL A 131 -2.58 -1.01 17.94
CA VAL A 131 -2.90 0.06 18.91
C VAL A 131 -3.58 -0.48 20.16
N ALA A 132 -4.37 -1.57 20.05
CA ALA A 132 -4.97 -2.25 21.19
C ALA A 132 -3.93 -2.90 22.13
N GLU A 133 -2.72 -3.23 21.64
CA GLU A 133 -1.65 -3.77 22.48
C GLU A 133 -0.85 -2.68 23.22
N CYS A 134 -0.98 -1.40 22.85
CA CYS A 134 -0.32 -0.29 23.54
C CYS A 134 -1.24 0.51 24.49
N GLN A 135 -2.55 0.32 24.45
CA GLN A 135 -3.50 1.14 25.22
C GLN A 135 -4.10 0.37 26.41
N THR A 136 -3.23 -0.06 27.31
CA THR A 136 -3.60 -0.19 28.74
C THR A 136 -2.99 0.99 29.48
N GLY A 137 -3.49 2.21 29.20
CA GLY A 137 -2.98 3.41 29.87
C GLY A 137 -3.51 4.74 29.33
N ALA A 138 -4.61 5.20 29.94
CA ALA A 138 -4.99 6.60 30.16
C ALA A 138 -5.65 7.45 29.03
N ASN A 139 -6.94 7.76 29.31
CA ASN A 139 -7.69 9.02 29.23
C ASN A 139 -7.92 9.77 27.90
N LEU A 140 -9.18 9.66 27.45
CA LEU A 140 -10.15 10.69 27.07
C LEU A 140 -9.67 12.16 26.94
N ALA A 141 -9.53 12.62 25.68
CA ALA A 141 -10.11 13.84 25.08
C ALA A 141 -9.24 14.32 23.91
N ASP A 142 -9.71 14.21 22.66
CA ASP A 142 -9.85 15.35 21.73
C ASP A 142 -10.47 14.88 20.39
N LEU A 143 -11.52 15.57 19.95
CA LEU A 143 -12.22 15.34 18.69
C LEU A 143 -11.67 16.31 17.64
N THR A 144 -10.48 16.01 17.10
CA THR A 144 -10.04 16.59 15.83
C THR A 144 -9.45 15.51 14.95
N SER A 145 -10.16 15.26 13.85
CA SER A 145 -9.83 14.40 12.71
C SER A 145 -8.32 14.14 12.51
N PRO A 146 -7.89 12.87 12.51
CA PRO A 146 -6.68 12.50 11.81
C PRO A 146 -7.09 12.07 10.40
N ARG A 147 -6.82 12.88 9.38
CA ARG A 147 -6.63 12.31 8.04
C ARG A 147 -5.40 11.41 8.13
N PRO A 148 -5.54 10.08 7.97
CA PRO A 148 -4.40 9.20 8.09
C PRO A 148 -3.53 9.41 6.85
N SER A 149 -2.27 9.79 7.05
CA SER A 149 -1.27 9.69 5.99
C SER A 149 -1.25 8.24 5.49
N LEU A 150 -1.72 8.01 4.26
CA LEU A 150 -2.01 6.67 3.72
C LEU A 150 -0.77 5.84 3.40
N LEU A 151 0.44 6.41 3.60
CA LEU A 151 1.71 5.75 3.32
C LEU A 151 2.53 5.47 4.58
N LEU A 152 1.85 5.15 5.70
CA LEU A 152 2.50 4.33 6.73
C LEU A 152 2.46 2.88 6.22
N LEU A 153 3.37 2.55 5.31
CA LEU A 153 3.58 1.17 4.85
C LEU A 153 3.69 0.28 6.09
N PRO A 154 2.88 -0.78 6.23
CA PRO A 154 3.04 -1.66 7.37
C PRO A 154 4.43 -2.27 7.27
N SER A 155 5.19 -2.23 8.36
CA SER A 155 6.39 -3.06 8.50
C SER A 155 5.95 -4.52 8.59
N PHE A 156 5.62 -5.13 7.46
CA PHE A 156 5.36 -6.56 7.40
C PHE A 156 6.69 -7.28 7.58
N SER A 157 6.87 -7.92 8.74
CA SER A 157 8.04 -8.77 9.00
C SER A 157 7.96 -10.11 8.28
N SER A 158 6.75 -10.57 7.92
CA SER A 158 6.52 -11.78 7.13
C SER A 158 5.17 -11.72 6.38
N LEU A 159 5.09 -12.38 5.21
CA LEU A 159 3.85 -12.59 4.45
C LEU A 159 2.88 -13.57 5.17
N ASP A 160 3.34 -14.29 6.19
CA ASP A 160 2.58 -15.37 6.84
C ASP A 160 1.36 -14.91 7.64
N ASP A 161 1.36 -13.66 8.11
CA ASP A 161 0.26 -13.07 8.88
C ASP A 161 -0.95 -12.67 8.02
N LEU A 162 -0.79 -12.67 6.70
CA LEU A 162 -1.83 -12.27 5.77
C LEU A 162 -2.79 -13.44 5.46
N SER A 163 -4.07 -13.11 5.25
CA SER A 163 -5.06 -14.06 4.72
C SER A 163 -4.49 -14.75 3.48
N LYS A 164 -4.77 -16.06 3.34
CA LYS A 164 -4.31 -16.87 2.19
C LYS A 164 -4.64 -16.19 0.86
N GLU A 165 -5.82 -15.59 0.76
CA GLU A 165 -6.26 -14.86 -0.43
C GLU A 165 -5.37 -13.65 -0.72
N TYR A 166 -5.06 -12.84 0.29
CA TYR A 166 -4.21 -11.66 0.14
C TYR A 166 -2.77 -12.04 -0.25
N ARG A 167 -2.24 -13.13 0.32
CA ARG A 167 -0.94 -13.68 -0.10
C ARG A 167 -0.93 -14.07 -1.57
N LEU A 168 -1.97 -14.74 -2.05
CA LEU A 168 -2.07 -15.14 -3.47
C LEU A 168 -2.14 -13.91 -4.39
N ARG A 169 -2.88 -12.86 -4.02
CA ARG A 169 -2.90 -11.60 -4.78
C ARG A 169 -1.50 -10.97 -4.87
N ALA A 170 -0.82 -10.83 -3.72
CA ALA A 170 0.52 -10.26 -3.66
C ALA A 170 1.51 -11.11 -4.47
N GLN A 171 1.44 -12.44 -4.34
CA GLN A 171 2.26 -13.38 -5.10
C GLN A 171 2.05 -13.25 -6.61
N PHE A 172 0.80 -13.12 -7.05
CA PHE A 172 0.50 -12.88 -8.46
C PHE A 172 1.20 -11.63 -8.96
N VAL A 173 1.06 -10.50 -8.25
CA VAL A 173 1.69 -9.23 -8.63
C VAL A 173 3.22 -9.33 -8.64
N MET A 174 3.82 -9.98 -7.64
CA MET A 174 5.27 -10.14 -7.52
C MET A 174 5.90 -10.92 -8.68
N TYR A 175 5.14 -11.74 -9.42
CA TYR A 175 5.66 -12.41 -10.61
C TYR A 175 5.95 -11.46 -11.78
N PHE A 176 5.39 -10.26 -11.76
CA PHE A 176 5.54 -9.24 -12.79
C PHE A 176 6.46 -8.09 -12.39
N LEU A 177 6.76 -7.97 -11.10
CA LEU A 177 7.83 -7.14 -10.56
C LEU A 177 9.18 -7.86 -10.70
#